data_AF-A0A2J7Q7W9-F1
#
_entry.id   AF-A0A2J7Q7W9-F1
#
_cell.length_a   1.000
_cell.length_b   1.000
_cell.length_c   1.000
_cell.angle_alpha   90.00
_cell.angle_beta   90.00
_cell.angle_gamma   90.00
#
_symmetry.space_group_name_H-M   'P 1'
#
loop_
_entity.id
_entity.type
_entity.pdbx_description
1 polymer ?
#
loop_
_entity_poly.entity_id
_entity_poly.type
_entity_poly.pdbx_seq_one_letter_code
_entity_poly.pdbx_strand_id
1 'polypeptide(L)'
;MQRKLVTLINCQLMEEEGRSRAMRAARSLGERTVTELILQHQNPQQLSANLWAAVRARGCQFLGPAMQEEVLKLVLLALEDGSALSRKVLVMFVVQRLEPHFPQASKTSIGHVVQLLYRASCFKVSKREGDSSLMQLKEEFRTYEALRREHDAQIVQIATEAGLRIAPDQWSALLYGDTAHKSHMQSIIDKLQTPQSFAQSVQELVIALQRTGDPGNLSVLRLHLELLAAIDPSPESSPPTWCECCRALGAVRIVVTGLVEFIQNHGSRKLQEPGHAHNAKYKISMCRDLTLKGSCPRGTNCTFAHSEEELEKYVLVLLTVGVTY
;
A
#
# COMPACT_ATOMS: atom_id res chain seq x y z
N MET A 1 -16.61 -3.24 -0.95
CA MET A 1 -17.58 -4.28 -0.58
C MET A 1 -18.95 -4.11 -1.26
N GLN A 2 -19.72 -3.07 -0.97
CA GLN A 2 -21.11 -2.90 -1.45
C GLN A 2 -21.30 -3.10 -2.97
N ARG A 3 -20.44 -2.50 -3.82
CA ARG A 3 -20.52 -2.69 -5.28
C ARG A 3 -20.51 -4.17 -5.70
N LYS A 4 -19.63 -4.98 -5.09
CA LYS A 4 -19.50 -6.41 -5.38
C LYS A 4 -20.69 -7.21 -4.84
N LEU A 5 -21.29 -6.78 -3.72
CA LEU A 5 -22.53 -7.36 -3.21
C LEU A 5 -23.69 -7.13 -4.17
N VAL A 6 -23.84 -5.91 -4.68
CA VAL A 6 -24.86 -5.59 -5.71
C VAL A 6 -24.65 -6.44 -6.96
N THR A 7 -23.41 -6.63 -7.42
CA THR A 7 -23.09 -7.54 -8.54
C THR A 7 -23.58 -8.97 -8.27
N LEU A 8 -23.37 -9.51 -7.06
CA LEU A 8 -23.82 -10.85 -6.71
C LEU A 8 -25.35 -10.95 -6.66
N ILE A 9 -26.03 -9.98 -6.04
CA ILE A 9 -27.49 -9.97 -5.88
C ILE A 9 -28.21 -9.93 -7.24
N ASN A 10 -27.60 -9.28 -8.25
CA ASN A 10 -28.17 -9.15 -9.58
C ASN A 10 -27.94 -10.39 -10.48
N CYS A 11 -27.38 -11.48 -9.97
CA CYS A 11 -27.15 -12.69 -10.75
C CYS A 11 -28.41 -13.57 -10.82
N GLN A 12 -28.87 -13.90 -12.04
CA GLN A 12 -30.04 -14.76 -12.27
C GLN A 12 -29.70 -16.24 -12.12
N LEU A 13 -29.85 -16.82 -10.93
CA LEU A 13 -29.39 -18.19 -10.63
C LEU A 13 -30.14 -19.30 -11.40
N MET A 14 -31.33 -19.00 -11.92
CA MET A 14 -32.07 -19.95 -12.78
C MET A 14 -31.39 -20.15 -14.14
N GLU A 15 -30.62 -19.16 -14.59
CA GLU A 15 -29.86 -19.22 -15.84
C GLU A 15 -28.43 -19.70 -15.58
N GLU A 16 -27.90 -20.49 -16.51
CA GLU A 16 -26.53 -21.00 -16.44
C GLU A 16 -25.49 -19.88 -16.39
N GLU A 17 -25.63 -18.89 -17.27
CA GLU A 17 -24.77 -17.71 -17.31
C GLU A 17 -24.86 -16.90 -16.00
N GLY A 18 -26.05 -16.81 -15.41
CA GLY A 18 -26.24 -16.15 -14.12
C GLY A 18 -25.54 -16.88 -12.97
N ARG A 19 -25.52 -18.23 -12.99
CA ARG A 19 -24.74 -19.03 -12.04
C ARG A 19 -23.23 -18.82 -12.20
N SER A 20 -22.71 -18.84 -13.42
CA SER A 20 -21.28 -18.58 -13.70
C SER A 20 -20.86 -17.16 -13.26
N ARG A 21 -21.74 -16.16 -13.44
CA ARG A 21 -21.52 -14.80 -12.89
C ARG A 21 -21.55 -14.77 -11.36
N ALA A 22 -22.47 -15.50 -10.74
CA ALA A 22 -22.56 -15.58 -9.27
C ALA A 22 -21.29 -16.19 -8.66
N MET A 23 -20.71 -17.22 -9.27
CA MET A 23 -19.44 -17.83 -8.84
C MET A 23 -18.29 -16.82 -8.86
N ARG A 24 -18.13 -16.10 -9.97
CA ARG A 24 -17.10 -15.05 -10.11
C ARG A 24 -17.33 -13.90 -9.13
N ALA A 25 -18.58 -13.49 -8.91
CA ALA A 25 -18.92 -12.46 -7.94
C ALA A 25 -18.64 -12.91 -6.49
N ALA A 26 -18.93 -14.17 -6.15
CA ALA A 26 -18.63 -14.76 -4.85
C ALA A 26 -17.11 -14.82 -4.59
N ARG A 27 -16.32 -15.29 -5.56
CA ARG A 27 -14.85 -15.24 -5.52
C ARG A 27 -14.36 -13.81 -5.27
N SER A 28 -14.87 -12.85 -6.05
CA SER A 28 -14.48 -11.44 -5.96
C SER A 28 -14.80 -10.80 -4.59
N LEU A 29 -15.89 -11.22 -3.96
CA LEU A 29 -16.27 -10.82 -2.60
C LEU A 29 -15.35 -11.43 -1.56
N GLY A 30 -15.01 -12.72 -1.68
CA GLY A 30 -14.04 -13.39 -0.81
C GLY A 30 -12.67 -12.71 -0.84
N GLU A 31 -12.16 -12.45 -2.04
CA GLU A 31 -10.86 -11.79 -2.24
C GLU A 31 -10.83 -10.38 -1.65
N ARG A 32 -11.91 -9.61 -1.86
CA ARG A 32 -12.02 -8.29 -1.23
C ARG A 32 -12.11 -8.39 0.29
N THR A 33 -12.81 -9.39 0.81
CA THR A 33 -12.95 -9.60 2.26
C THR A 33 -11.60 -9.85 2.92
N VAL A 34 -10.77 -10.72 2.33
CA VAL A 34 -9.41 -10.97 2.81
C VAL A 34 -8.59 -9.69 2.82
N THR A 35 -8.68 -8.88 1.76
CA THR A 35 -8.00 -7.59 1.70
C THR A 35 -8.42 -6.68 2.86
N GLU A 36 -9.72 -6.55 3.16
CA GLU A 36 -10.22 -5.73 4.27
C GLU A 36 -9.72 -6.26 5.62
N LEU A 37 -9.72 -7.59 5.82
CA LEU A 37 -9.23 -8.22 7.05
C LEU A 37 -7.72 -7.96 7.25
N ILE A 38 -6.89 -8.13 6.21
CA ILE A 38 -5.46 -7.83 6.30
C ILE A 38 -5.23 -6.37 6.68
N LEU A 39 -5.98 -5.44 6.08
CA LEU A 39 -5.88 -4.01 6.41
C LEU A 39 -6.20 -3.72 7.88
N GLN A 40 -7.15 -4.42 8.51
CA GLN A 40 -7.42 -4.27 9.95
C GLN A 40 -6.26 -4.74 10.84
N HIS A 41 -5.44 -5.67 10.37
CA HIS A 41 -4.28 -6.20 11.10
C HIS A 41 -2.97 -5.46 10.77
N GLN A 42 -3.01 -4.51 9.83
CA GLN A 42 -1.86 -3.72 9.41
C GLN A 42 -1.78 -2.42 10.23
N ASN A 43 -0.61 -2.14 10.82
CA ASN A 43 -0.37 -0.90 11.54
C ASN A 43 -0.07 0.24 10.53
N PRO A 44 -0.94 1.26 10.38
CA PRO A 44 -0.73 2.31 9.39
C PRO A 44 0.45 3.22 9.72
N GLN A 45 0.77 3.43 11.00
CA GLN A 45 1.91 4.26 11.42
C GLN A 45 3.26 3.64 11.05
N GLN A 46 3.35 2.30 11.03
CA GLN A 46 4.58 1.57 10.71
C GLN A 46 4.67 1.14 9.23
N LEU A 47 3.64 1.39 8.42
CA LEU A 47 3.54 0.88 7.06
C LEU A 47 4.72 1.28 6.17
N SER A 48 5.06 2.57 6.14
CA SER A 48 6.18 3.09 5.35
C SER A 48 7.52 2.51 5.83
N ALA A 49 7.73 2.43 7.14
CA ALA A 49 8.96 1.86 7.71
C ALA A 49 9.13 0.37 7.33
N ASN A 50 8.05 -0.41 7.42
CA ASN A 50 8.02 -1.82 7.05
C ASN A 50 8.27 -2.03 5.55
N LEU A 51 7.68 -1.19 4.70
CA LEU A 51 7.94 -1.22 3.26
C LEU A 51 9.42 -1.03 2.97
N TRP A 52 10.02 0.04 3.49
CA TRP A 52 11.42 0.33 3.20
C TRP A 52 12.38 -0.67 3.85
N ALA A 53 12.01 -1.27 4.98
CA ALA A 53 12.75 -2.40 5.55
C ALA A 53 12.72 -3.62 4.61
N ALA A 54 11.56 -3.97 4.05
CA ALA A 54 11.41 -5.06 3.10
C ALA A 54 12.18 -4.85 1.79
N VAL A 55 12.24 -3.60 1.30
CA VAL A 55 13.06 -3.20 0.14
C VAL A 55 14.55 -3.35 0.45
N ARG A 56 15.02 -2.83 1.61
CA ARG A 56 16.42 -2.95 2.02
C ARG A 56 16.87 -4.38 2.28
N ALA A 57 16.00 -5.23 2.83
CA ALA A 57 16.27 -6.65 3.06
C ALA A 57 16.59 -7.42 1.77
N ARG A 58 16.18 -6.89 0.60
CA ARG A 58 16.48 -7.47 -0.72
C ARG A 58 17.71 -6.84 -1.40
N GLY A 59 18.49 -6.03 -0.67
CA GLY A 59 19.64 -5.30 -1.19
C GLY A 59 19.23 -4.16 -2.14
N CYS A 60 17.98 -3.70 -2.06
CA CYS A 60 17.43 -2.64 -2.88
C CYS A 60 17.27 -1.36 -2.08
N GLN A 61 17.10 -0.22 -2.77
CA GLN A 61 16.85 1.05 -2.12
C GLN A 61 15.97 1.95 -3.01
N PHE A 62 15.12 2.73 -2.36
CA PHE A 62 14.40 3.85 -2.96
C PHE A 62 14.92 5.13 -2.29
N LEU A 63 15.33 6.11 -3.08
CA LEU A 63 16.06 7.30 -2.60
C LEU A 63 15.16 8.52 -2.37
N GLY A 64 13.84 8.33 -2.47
CA GLY A 64 12.87 9.42 -2.49
C GLY A 64 12.52 9.86 -3.92
N PRO A 65 11.36 10.52 -4.14
CA PRO A 65 10.83 10.76 -5.48
C PRO A 65 11.80 11.44 -6.44
N ALA A 66 12.35 12.61 -6.05
CA ALA A 66 13.20 13.41 -6.92
C ALA A 66 14.54 12.74 -7.24
N MET A 67 15.22 12.20 -6.22
CA MET A 67 16.53 11.56 -6.41
C MET A 67 16.40 10.25 -7.18
N GLN A 68 15.32 9.49 -6.97
CA GLN A 68 15.09 8.22 -7.68
C GLN A 68 14.83 8.46 -9.16
N GLU A 69 14.00 9.44 -9.51
CA GLU A 69 13.73 9.83 -10.88
C GLU A 69 15.03 10.14 -11.63
N GLU A 70 15.91 10.93 -11.02
CA GLU A 70 17.15 11.34 -11.68
C GLU A 70 18.18 10.21 -11.82
N VAL A 71 18.20 9.28 -10.87
CA VAL A 71 18.98 8.04 -11.01
C VAL A 71 18.48 7.22 -12.20
N LEU A 72 17.17 7.04 -12.36
CA LEU A 72 16.61 6.27 -13.47
C LEU A 72 16.89 6.94 -14.83
N LYS A 73 16.80 8.27 -14.92
CA LYS A 73 17.19 9.01 -16.13
C LYS A 73 18.67 8.86 -16.46
N LEU A 74 19.56 8.89 -15.46
CA LEU A 74 20.99 8.69 -15.68
C LEU A 74 21.33 7.24 -16.07
N VAL A 75 20.62 6.25 -15.53
CA VAL A 75 20.76 4.85 -15.97
C VAL A 75 20.31 4.71 -17.42
N LEU A 76 19.20 5.36 -17.80
CA LEU A 76 18.70 5.35 -19.16
C LEU A 76 19.70 6.00 -20.11
N LEU A 77 20.20 7.20 -19.80
CA LEU A 77 21.23 7.89 -20.58
C LEU A 77 22.47 7.03 -20.84
N ALA A 78 22.84 6.16 -19.90
CA ALA A 78 24.00 5.29 -20.03
C ALA A 78 23.77 4.04 -20.91
N LEU A 79 22.52 3.62 -21.11
CA LEU A 79 22.18 2.29 -21.65
C LEU A 79 21.10 2.30 -22.75
N GLU A 80 20.46 3.43 -23.04
CA GLU A 80 19.36 3.54 -24.01
C GLU A 80 19.80 3.27 -25.46
N ASP A 81 21.06 3.54 -25.78
CA ASP A 81 21.68 3.20 -27.07
C ASP A 81 21.99 1.70 -27.21
N GLY A 82 21.75 0.91 -26.16
CA GLY A 82 22.09 -0.50 -26.10
C GLY A 82 23.52 -0.77 -25.67
N SER A 83 24.22 0.21 -25.11
CA SER A 83 25.51 0.00 -24.46
C SER A 83 25.44 -1.09 -23.37
N ALA A 84 26.52 -1.86 -23.26
CA ALA A 84 26.66 -2.92 -22.27
C ALA A 84 27.74 -2.54 -21.26
N LEU A 85 27.35 -2.21 -20.04
CA LEU A 85 28.25 -1.73 -18.98
C LEU A 85 28.34 -2.74 -17.84
N SER A 86 29.51 -2.84 -17.21
CA SER A 86 29.59 -3.56 -15.93
C SER A 86 28.88 -2.77 -14.83
N ARG A 87 28.41 -3.46 -13.78
CA ARG A 87 27.77 -2.82 -12.63
C ARG A 87 28.62 -1.69 -12.03
N LYS A 88 29.94 -1.91 -11.91
CA LYS A 88 30.87 -0.92 -11.36
C LYS A 88 30.93 0.34 -12.21
N VAL A 89 30.99 0.18 -13.54
CA VAL A 89 31.05 1.31 -14.48
C VAL A 89 29.74 2.10 -14.47
N LEU A 90 28.59 1.41 -14.54
CA LEU A 90 27.27 2.05 -14.49
C LEU A 90 27.07 2.84 -13.18
N VAL A 91 27.39 2.24 -12.03
CA VAL A 91 27.26 2.92 -10.74
C VAL A 91 28.15 4.16 -10.67
N MET A 92 29.39 4.08 -11.13
CA MET A 92 30.29 5.24 -11.17
C MET A 92 29.76 6.35 -12.08
N PHE A 93 29.25 5.99 -13.27
CA PHE A 93 28.66 6.92 -14.21
C PHE A 93 27.53 7.74 -13.58
N VAL A 94 26.63 7.06 -12.86
CA VAL A 94 25.48 7.69 -12.20
C VAL A 94 25.94 8.56 -11.02
N VAL A 95 26.78 8.04 -10.12
CA VAL A 95 27.25 8.78 -8.93
C VAL A 95 27.92 10.10 -9.33
N GLN A 96 28.86 10.06 -10.29
CA GLN A 96 29.60 11.26 -10.72
C GLN A 96 28.71 12.38 -11.27
N ARG A 97 27.55 12.03 -11.86
CA ARG A 97 26.60 13.00 -12.40
C ARG A 97 25.55 13.44 -11.38
N LEU A 98 25.25 12.60 -10.40
CA LEU A 98 24.21 12.85 -9.40
C LEU A 98 24.74 13.63 -8.19
N GLU A 99 25.96 13.34 -7.73
CA GLU A 99 26.58 13.91 -6.51
C GLU A 99 26.56 15.45 -6.45
N PRO A 100 26.78 16.21 -7.55
CA PRO A 100 26.71 17.68 -7.51
C PRO A 100 25.35 18.24 -7.08
N HIS A 101 24.27 17.51 -7.33
CA HIS A 101 22.89 17.93 -7.02
C HIS A 101 22.35 17.23 -5.76
N PHE A 102 22.84 16.02 -5.47
CA PHE A 102 22.46 15.22 -4.31
C PHE A 102 23.71 14.71 -3.58
N PRO A 103 24.29 15.50 -2.65
CA PRO A 103 25.55 15.15 -1.97
C PRO A 103 25.51 13.85 -1.17
N GLN A 104 24.32 13.37 -0.81
CA GLN A 104 24.10 12.07 -0.16
C GLN A 104 24.21 10.86 -1.12
N ALA A 105 24.42 11.09 -2.43
CA ALA A 105 24.62 10.03 -3.40
C ALA A 105 25.90 9.25 -3.09
N SER A 106 25.82 7.92 -3.09
CA SER A 106 26.98 7.06 -2.81
C SER A 106 26.98 5.85 -3.75
N LYS A 107 28.15 5.27 -3.97
CA LYS A 107 28.27 4.03 -4.76
C LYS A 107 27.38 2.91 -4.22
N THR A 108 27.23 2.84 -2.90
CA THR A 108 26.40 1.84 -2.23
C THR A 108 24.91 2.08 -2.50
N SER A 109 24.41 3.31 -2.27
CA SER A 109 23.00 3.62 -2.46
C SER A 109 22.56 3.50 -3.92
N ILE A 110 23.39 3.97 -4.87
CA ILE A 110 23.15 3.78 -6.31
C ILE A 110 23.25 2.32 -6.71
N GLY A 111 24.22 1.58 -6.14
CA GLY A 111 24.35 0.15 -6.32
C GLY A 111 23.07 -0.62 -5.94
N HIS A 112 22.36 -0.19 -4.89
CA HIS A 112 21.08 -0.75 -4.47
C HIS A 112 19.91 -0.36 -5.39
N VAL A 113 19.93 0.82 -6.02
CA VAL A 113 18.95 1.17 -7.06
C VAL A 113 19.15 0.30 -8.31
N VAL A 114 20.40 0.11 -8.75
CA VAL A 114 20.72 -0.82 -9.85
C VAL A 114 20.32 -2.25 -9.49
N GLN A 115 20.45 -2.65 -8.22
CA GLN A 115 19.98 -3.96 -7.75
C GLN A 115 18.46 -4.12 -7.91
N LEU A 116 17.70 -3.06 -7.66
CA LEU A 116 16.25 -3.06 -7.82
C LEU A 116 15.85 -3.30 -9.29
N LEU A 117 16.48 -2.60 -10.23
CA LEU A 117 16.28 -2.81 -11.67
C LEU A 117 16.72 -4.21 -12.13
N TYR A 118 17.78 -4.75 -11.52
CA TYR A 118 18.21 -6.12 -11.76
C TYR A 118 17.17 -7.14 -11.32
N ARG A 119 16.58 -6.97 -10.13
CA ARG A 119 15.50 -7.84 -9.63
C ARG A 119 14.25 -7.73 -10.51
N ALA A 120 13.95 -6.51 -10.97
CA ALA A 120 12.89 -6.21 -11.92
C ALA A 120 13.16 -6.77 -13.33
N SER A 121 14.25 -7.52 -13.52
CA SER A 121 14.60 -8.17 -14.78
C SER A 121 14.74 -7.18 -15.95
N CYS A 122 15.16 -5.94 -15.68
CA CYS A 122 15.33 -4.90 -16.70
C CYS A 122 16.56 -5.12 -17.59
N PHE A 123 17.52 -5.94 -17.16
CA PHE A 123 18.78 -6.14 -17.85
C PHE A 123 18.88 -7.49 -18.56
N LYS A 124 19.49 -7.48 -19.75
CA LYS A 124 20.15 -8.64 -20.34
C LYS A 124 21.57 -8.71 -19.78
N VAL A 125 21.95 -9.85 -19.20
CA VAL A 125 23.22 -10.02 -18.51
C VAL A 125 24.12 -10.97 -19.29
N SER A 126 25.28 -10.48 -19.72
CA SER A 126 26.28 -11.26 -20.46
C SER A 126 27.47 -11.58 -19.57
N LYS A 127 27.68 -12.87 -19.29
CA LYS A 127 28.86 -13.34 -18.54
C LYS A 127 30.10 -13.30 -19.43
N ARG A 128 31.25 -12.96 -18.85
CA ARG A 128 32.57 -12.94 -19.51
C ARG A 128 33.53 -13.78 -18.66
N GLU A 129 34.34 -14.62 -19.29
CA GLU A 129 35.32 -15.43 -18.56
C GLU A 129 36.40 -14.53 -17.96
N GLY A 130 36.65 -14.68 -16.66
CA GLY A 130 37.67 -13.91 -15.94
C GLY A 130 37.39 -12.41 -15.73
N ASP A 131 36.23 -11.89 -16.18
CA ASP A 131 35.89 -10.46 -16.06
C ASP A 131 34.45 -10.26 -15.52
N SER A 132 34.14 -9.04 -15.08
CA SER A 132 32.82 -8.64 -14.62
C SER A 132 31.76 -8.82 -15.70
N SER A 133 30.58 -9.31 -15.30
CA SER A 133 29.43 -9.42 -16.21
C SER A 133 29.00 -8.04 -16.71
N LEU A 134 28.56 -7.99 -17.96
CA LEU A 134 27.99 -6.80 -18.58
C LEU A 134 26.46 -6.83 -18.47
N MET A 135 25.90 -5.64 -18.31
CA MET A 135 24.47 -5.40 -18.19
C MET A 135 24.06 -4.45 -19.31
N GLN A 136 23.08 -4.86 -20.10
CA GLN A 136 22.47 -4.07 -21.16
C GLN A 136 20.99 -3.93 -20.85
N LEU A 137 20.41 -2.74 -21.04
CA LEU A 137 18.98 -2.55 -20.86
C LEU A 137 18.22 -3.27 -21.99
N LYS A 138 17.21 -4.07 -21.63
CA LYS A 138 16.34 -4.70 -22.63
C LYS A 138 15.60 -3.61 -23.42
N GLU A 139 15.29 -3.90 -24.68
CA GLU A 139 14.76 -2.90 -25.62
C GLU A 139 13.46 -2.26 -25.14
N GLU A 140 12.57 -3.06 -24.55
CA GLU A 140 11.30 -2.62 -24.00
C GLU A 140 11.43 -1.63 -22.84
N PHE A 141 12.59 -1.54 -22.19
CA PHE A 141 12.84 -0.64 -21.06
C PHE A 141 13.69 0.59 -21.41
N ARG A 142 14.00 0.82 -22.70
CA ARG A 142 14.80 1.98 -23.16
C ARG A 142 14.00 3.27 -23.28
N THR A 143 12.95 3.42 -22.49
CA THR A 143 12.23 4.68 -22.29
C THR A 143 12.02 4.89 -20.80
N TYR A 144 12.02 6.15 -20.36
CA TYR A 144 11.84 6.46 -18.94
C TYR A 144 10.53 5.89 -18.40
N GLU A 145 9.43 6.03 -19.15
CA GLU A 145 8.11 5.53 -18.76
C GLU A 145 8.10 4.01 -18.54
N ALA A 146 8.69 3.24 -19.46
CA ALA A 146 8.73 1.78 -19.33
C ALA A 146 9.64 1.34 -18.18
N LEU A 147 10.84 1.93 -18.07
CA LEU A 147 11.78 1.61 -16.99
C LEU A 147 11.20 1.97 -15.62
N ARG A 148 10.57 3.14 -15.51
CA ARG A 148 9.94 3.61 -14.28
C ARG A 148 8.78 2.72 -13.87
N ARG A 149 7.94 2.34 -14.83
CA ARG A 149 6.83 1.41 -14.58
C ARG A 149 7.31 0.07 -14.03
N GLU A 150 8.36 -0.50 -14.61
CA GLU A 150 8.92 -1.78 -14.16
C GLU A 150 9.60 -1.66 -12.79
N HIS A 151 10.30 -0.55 -12.55
CA HIS A 151 10.83 -0.20 -11.24
C HIS A 151 9.75 -0.15 -10.16
N ASP A 152 8.65 0.57 -10.41
CA ASP A 152 7.57 0.72 -9.45
C ASP A 152 6.84 -0.61 -9.22
N ALA A 153 6.61 -1.39 -10.28
CA ALA A 153 6.04 -2.73 -10.20
C ALA A 153 6.87 -3.65 -9.30
N GLN A 154 8.21 -3.59 -9.41
CA GLN A 154 9.07 -4.36 -8.53
C GLN A 154 8.95 -3.96 -7.06
N ILE A 155 8.78 -2.67 -6.73
CA ILE A 155 8.56 -2.23 -5.34
C ILE A 155 7.19 -2.72 -4.83
N VAL A 156 6.14 -2.66 -5.66
CA VAL A 156 4.80 -3.18 -5.33
C VAL A 156 4.85 -4.69 -5.07
N GLN A 157 5.62 -5.44 -5.86
CA GLN A 157 5.81 -6.87 -5.67
C GLN A 157 6.54 -7.17 -4.35
N ILE A 158 7.59 -6.41 -4.01
CA ILE A 158 8.30 -6.54 -2.72
C ILE A 158 7.35 -6.31 -1.54
N ALA A 159 6.49 -5.29 -1.63
CA ALA A 159 5.49 -5.01 -0.60
C ALA A 159 4.48 -6.16 -0.46
N THR A 160 4.02 -6.71 -1.59
CA THR A 160 3.09 -7.84 -1.61
C THR A 160 3.72 -9.09 -0.99
N GLU A 161 4.96 -9.42 -1.34
CA GLU A 161 5.72 -10.52 -0.73
C GLU A 161 5.97 -10.32 0.78
N ALA A 162 5.99 -9.07 1.25
CA ALA A 162 6.09 -8.73 2.66
C ALA A 162 4.73 -8.70 3.37
N GLY A 163 3.64 -9.08 2.69
CA GLY A 163 2.28 -9.07 3.23
C GLY A 163 1.72 -7.66 3.47
N LEU A 164 2.27 -6.64 2.81
CA LEU A 164 1.82 -5.26 2.94
C LEU A 164 0.78 -4.92 1.87
N ARG A 165 -0.36 -4.41 2.29
CA ARG A 165 -1.42 -3.90 1.42
C ARG A 165 -1.43 -2.37 1.48
N ILE A 166 -1.06 -1.75 0.36
CA ILE A 166 -0.93 -0.30 0.23
C ILE A 166 -1.85 0.18 -0.89
N ALA A 167 -2.65 1.21 -0.61
CA ALA A 167 -3.62 1.75 -1.56
C ALA A 167 -2.93 2.57 -2.67
N PRO A 168 -3.52 2.70 -3.88
CA PRO A 168 -2.88 3.40 -5.01
C PRO A 168 -2.54 4.87 -4.74
N ASP A 169 -3.34 5.56 -3.95
CA ASP A 169 -3.08 6.95 -3.51
C ASP A 169 -1.90 7.03 -2.54
N GLN A 170 -1.79 6.08 -1.61
CA GLN A 170 -0.62 5.96 -0.73
C GLN A 170 0.65 5.62 -1.52
N TRP A 171 0.55 4.76 -2.53
CA TRP A 171 1.66 4.48 -3.44
C TRP A 171 2.13 5.71 -4.21
N SER A 172 1.18 6.49 -4.74
CA SER A 172 1.47 7.78 -5.38
C SER A 172 2.27 8.69 -4.43
N ALA A 173 1.83 8.81 -3.17
CA ALA A 173 2.52 9.62 -2.19
C ALA A 173 3.92 9.08 -1.85
N LEU A 174 4.08 7.75 -1.73
CA LEU A 174 5.35 7.10 -1.38
C LEU A 174 6.40 7.20 -2.49
N LEU A 175 6.00 6.99 -3.76
CA LEU A 175 6.93 6.90 -4.89
C LEU A 175 7.09 8.20 -5.67
N TYR A 176 6.12 9.10 -5.60
CA TYR A 176 6.10 10.35 -6.37
C TYR A 176 5.97 11.60 -5.50
N GLY A 177 5.56 11.46 -4.24
CA GLY A 177 5.31 12.62 -3.36
C GLY A 177 4.05 13.40 -3.72
N ASP A 178 3.15 12.81 -4.51
CA ASP A 178 1.93 13.44 -4.98
C ASP A 178 0.73 12.47 -4.97
N THR A 179 -0.43 12.94 -5.45
CA THR A 179 -1.63 12.12 -5.66
C THR A 179 -1.97 11.91 -7.14
N ALA A 180 -1.14 12.43 -8.06
CA ALA A 180 -1.39 12.44 -9.49
C ALA A 180 -1.20 11.06 -10.13
N HIS A 181 -0.32 10.24 -9.57
CA HIS A 181 0.05 8.92 -10.10
C HIS A 181 -0.86 7.78 -9.62
N LYS A 182 -1.99 8.08 -8.98
CA LYS A 182 -2.94 7.08 -8.46
C LYS A 182 -3.40 6.07 -9.52
N SER A 183 -3.75 6.53 -10.72
CA SER A 183 -4.24 5.67 -11.81
C SER A 183 -3.12 4.78 -12.37
N HIS A 184 -1.90 5.31 -12.48
CA HIS A 184 -0.71 4.55 -12.85
C HIS A 184 -0.43 3.42 -11.85
N MET A 185 -0.42 3.73 -10.55
CA MET A 185 -0.22 2.72 -9.51
C MET A 185 -1.35 1.68 -9.46
N GLN A 186 -2.60 2.10 -9.67
CA GLN A 186 -3.72 1.17 -9.82
C GLN A 186 -3.49 0.21 -10.99
N SER A 187 -3.06 0.72 -12.15
CA SER A 187 -2.78 -0.09 -13.34
C SER A 187 -1.64 -1.10 -13.10
N ILE A 188 -0.62 -0.74 -12.32
CA ILE A 188 0.45 -1.67 -11.92
C ILE A 188 -0.11 -2.77 -11.02
N ILE A 189 -0.85 -2.40 -9.97
CA ILE A 189 -1.45 -3.37 -9.03
C ILE A 189 -2.34 -4.36 -9.75
N ASP A 190 -3.20 -3.88 -10.66
CA ASP A 190 -4.11 -4.72 -11.44
C ASP A 190 -3.35 -5.68 -12.36
N LYS A 191 -2.25 -5.24 -12.98
CA LYS A 191 -1.41 -6.10 -13.84
C LYS A 191 -0.63 -7.16 -13.06
N LEU A 192 -0.32 -6.91 -11.79
CA LEU A 192 0.37 -7.87 -10.92
C LEU A 192 -0.59 -8.92 -10.32
N GLN A 193 -1.90 -8.74 -10.47
CA GLN A 193 -2.86 -9.74 -10.04
C GLN A 193 -2.84 -10.94 -10.97
N THR A 194 -2.78 -12.12 -10.38
CA THR A 194 -2.87 -13.41 -11.05
C THR A 194 -4.06 -14.20 -10.48
N PRO A 195 -4.57 -15.23 -11.16
CA PRO A 195 -5.61 -16.09 -10.60
C PRO A 195 -5.23 -16.69 -9.23
N GLN A 196 -3.93 -16.89 -8.97
CA GLN A 196 -3.40 -17.41 -7.71
C GLN A 196 -3.31 -16.35 -6.58
N SER A 197 -3.41 -15.06 -6.90
CA SER A 197 -3.26 -13.96 -5.93
C SER A 197 -4.26 -14.04 -4.77
N PHE A 198 -5.47 -14.55 -5.02
CA PHE A 198 -6.45 -14.73 -3.94
C PHE A 198 -5.97 -15.80 -2.95
N ALA A 199 -5.56 -16.98 -3.42
CA ALA A 199 -5.06 -18.04 -2.55
C ALA A 199 -3.83 -17.58 -1.74
N GLN A 200 -2.92 -16.82 -2.37
CA GLN A 200 -1.78 -16.21 -1.67
C GLN A 200 -2.23 -15.24 -0.57
N SER A 201 -3.23 -14.39 -0.85
CA SER A 201 -3.79 -13.46 0.13
C SER A 201 -4.40 -14.18 1.34
N VAL A 202 -4.99 -15.37 1.13
CA VAL A 202 -5.50 -16.19 2.25
C VAL A 202 -4.35 -16.64 3.15
N GLN A 203 -3.21 -17.06 2.59
CA GLN A 203 -2.03 -17.42 3.39
C GLN A 203 -1.45 -16.22 4.14
N GLU A 204 -1.38 -15.06 3.50
CA GLU A 204 -0.96 -13.81 4.15
C GLU A 204 -1.86 -13.44 5.33
N LEU A 205 -3.18 -13.60 5.18
CA LEU A 205 -4.12 -13.40 6.29
C LEU A 205 -3.83 -14.37 7.43
N VAL A 206 -3.58 -15.66 7.15
CA VAL A 206 -3.24 -16.65 8.20
C VAL A 206 -1.99 -16.22 8.97
N ILE A 207 -0.95 -15.74 8.27
CA ILE A 207 0.28 -15.22 8.92
C ILE A 207 -0.04 -13.99 9.76
N ALA A 208 -0.88 -13.08 9.26
CA ALA A 208 -1.29 -11.89 10.00
C ALA A 208 -2.04 -12.24 11.29
N LEU A 209 -2.96 -13.22 11.24
CA LEU A 209 -3.72 -13.70 12.40
C LEU A 209 -2.82 -14.36 13.45
N GLN A 210 -1.83 -15.16 13.02
CA GLN A 210 -0.83 -15.75 13.92
C GLN A 210 -0.02 -14.69 14.67
N ARG A 211 0.34 -13.60 13.98
CA ARG A 211 1.09 -12.48 14.58
C ARG A 211 0.28 -11.70 15.61
N THR A 212 -1.03 -11.60 15.44
CA THR A 212 -1.91 -10.82 16.33
C THR A 212 -2.68 -11.66 17.35
N GLY A 213 -2.53 -12.99 17.32
CA GLY A 213 -3.23 -13.91 18.22
C GLY A 213 -4.71 -14.14 17.89
N ASP A 214 -5.14 -13.81 16.67
CA ASP A 214 -6.51 -14.04 16.15
C ASP A 214 -7.66 -13.66 17.12
N PRO A 215 -7.77 -12.39 17.55
CA PRO A 215 -8.74 -11.99 18.58
C PRO A 215 -10.21 -12.17 18.16
N GLY A 216 -10.48 -12.26 16.86
CA GLY A 216 -11.82 -12.47 16.30
C GLY A 216 -12.11 -13.91 15.89
N ASN A 217 -11.22 -14.85 16.19
CA ASN A 217 -11.30 -16.25 15.73
C ASN A 217 -11.55 -16.36 14.22
N LEU A 218 -10.93 -15.49 13.42
CA LEU A 218 -11.08 -15.40 11.97
C LEU A 218 -10.49 -16.61 11.25
N SER A 219 -9.65 -17.40 11.92
CA SER A 219 -9.12 -18.65 11.39
C SER A 219 -10.22 -19.64 10.94
N VAL A 220 -11.43 -19.58 11.52
CA VAL A 220 -12.59 -20.39 11.08
C VAL A 220 -13.03 -20.09 9.65
N LEU A 221 -12.72 -18.90 9.11
CA LEU A 221 -13.05 -18.52 7.75
C LEU A 221 -12.14 -19.18 6.71
N ARG A 222 -11.02 -19.77 7.12
CA ARG A 222 -9.98 -20.30 6.22
C ARG A 222 -10.53 -21.27 5.17
N LEU A 223 -11.24 -22.32 5.57
CA LEU A 223 -11.77 -23.32 4.63
C LEU A 223 -12.76 -22.72 3.62
N HIS A 224 -13.51 -21.70 4.04
CA HIS A 224 -14.48 -20.99 3.20
C HIS A 224 -13.75 -20.10 2.19
N LEU A 225 -12.68 -19.43 2.63
CA LEU A 225 -11.82 -18.62 1.77
C LEU A 225 -11.04 -19.46 0.76
N GLU A 226 -10.51 -20.61 1.16
CA GLU A 226 -9.83 -21.56 0.27
C GLU A 226 -10.80 -22.10 -0.79
N LEU A 227 -12.04 -22.43 -0.41
CA LEU A 227 -13.10 -22.82 -1.35
C LEU A 227 -13.38 -21.71 -2.37
N LEU A 228 -13.53 -20.46 -1.93
CA LEU A 228 -13.77 -19.33 -2.83
C LEU A 228 -12.57 -19.04 -3.74
N ALA A 229 -11.34 -19.21 -3.23
CA ALA A 229 -10.12 -18.99 -3.98
C ALA A 229 -9.89 -20.04 -5.09
N ALA A 230 -10.42 -21.26 -4.91
CA ALA A 230 -10.37 -22.32 -5.89
C ALA A 230 -11.33 -22.14 -7.10
N ILE A 231 -12.24 -21.15 -7.03
CA ILE A 231 -13.14 -20.85 -8.16
C ILE A 231 -12.33 -20.29 -9.33
N ASP A 232 -12.52 -20.87 -10.51
CA ASP A 232 -11.94 -20.35 -11.75
C ASP A 232 -12.54 -18.98 -12.10
N PRO A 233 -11.74 -17.90 -12.17
CA PRO A 233 -12.24 -16.58 -12.55
C PRO A 233 -12.46 -16.41 -14.06
N SER A 234 -12.02 -17.36 -14.91
CA SER A 234 -12.10 -17.27 -16.36
C SER A 234 -13.55 -17.16 -16.85
N PRO A 235 -13.85 -16.30 -17.85
CA PRO A 235 -15.16 -16.28 -18.48
C PRO A 235 -15.48 -17.57 -19.26
N GLU A 236 -14.47 -18.37 -19.60
CA GLU A 236 -14.59 -19.63 -20.36
C GLU A 236 -14.74 -20.86 -19.45
N SER A 237 -14.85 -20.67 -18.13
CA SER A 237 -15.01 -21.77 -17.18
C SER A 237 -16.29 -22.55 -17.45
N SER A 238 -16.25 -23.87 -17.27
CA SER A 238 -17.44 -24.71 -17.34
C SER A 238 -18.54 -24.23 -16.36
N PRO A 239 -19.82 -24.35 -16.74
CA PRO A 239 -20.91 -23.93 -15.87
C PRO A 239 -20.90 -24.69 -14.54
N PRO A 240 -21.11 -24.00 -13.41
CA PRO A 240 -21.10 -24.65 -12.11
C PRO A 240 -22.35 -25.51 -11.94
N THR A 241 -22.18 -26.64 -11.26
CA THR A 241 -23.29 -27.44 -10.75
C THR A 241 -24.05 -26.68 -9.64
N TRP A 242 -25.29 -27.07 -9.39
CA TRP A 242 -26.08 -26.52 -8.28
C TRP A 242 -25.36 -26.68 -6.93
N CYS A 243 -24.70 -27.82 -6.70
CA CYS A 243 -23.96 -28.07 -5.48
C CYS A 243 -22.79 -27.08 -5.31
N GLU A 244 -22.02 -26.84 -6.37
CA GLU A 244 -20.91 -25.87 -6.36
C GLU A 244 -21.42 -24.45 -6.09
N CYS A 245 -22.52 -24.04 -6.76
CA CYS A 245 -23.15 -22.75 -6.50
C CYS A 245 -23.61 -22.62 -5.04
N CYS A 246 -24.34 -23.59 -4.51
CA CYS A 246 -24.81 -23.56 -3.12
C CYS A 246 -23.64 -23.47 -2.14
N ARG A 247 -22.55 -24.22 -2.37
CA ARG A 247 -21.35 -24.18 -1.53
C ARG A 247 -20.65 -22.83 -1.59
N ALA A 248 -20.45 -22.26 -2.78
CA ALA A 248 -19.81 -20.96 -2.95
C ALA A 248 -20.63 -19.82 -2.33
N LEU A 249 -21.96 -19.83 -2.53
CA LEU A 249 -22.87 -18.84 -1.93
C LEU A 249 -22.94 -18.97 -0.40
N GLY A 250 -22.91 -20.19 0.12
CA GLY A 250 -22.79 -20.45 1.55
C GLY A 250 -21.46 -19.92 2.12
N ALA A 251 -20.35 -20.18 1.43
CA ALA A 251 -19.03 -19.74 1.83
C ALA A 251 -18.90 -18.21 1.83
N VAL A 252 -19.36 -17.53 0.77
CA VAL A 252 -19.30 -16.06 0.71
C VAL A 252 -20.17 -15.41 1.77
N ARG A 253 -21.34 -15.99 2.09
CA ARG A 253 -22.18 -15.52 3.21
C ARG A 253 -21.39 -15.56 4.52
N ILE A 254 -20.79 -16.70 4.84
CA ILE A 254 -20.02 -16.90 6.08
C ILE A 254 -18.84 -15.91 6.16
N VAL A 255 -18.10 -15.78 5.07
CA VAL A 255 -16.93 -14.88 4.98
C VAL A 255 -17.32 -13.41 5.15
N VAL A 256 -18.38 -12.96 4.47
CA VAL A 256 -18.85 -11.57 4.56
C VAL A 256 -19.44 -11.28 5.94
N THR A 257 -20.19 -12.22 6.53
CA THR A 257 -20.70 -12.09 7.90
C THR A 257 -19.55 -11.97 8.90
N GLY A 258 -18.54 -12.85 8.82
CA GLY A 258 -17.37 -12.81 9.70
C GLY A 258 -16.59 -11.49 9.60
N LEU A 259 -16.48 -10.90 8.39
CA LEU A 259 -15.91 -9.57 8.22
C LEU A 259 -16.71 -8.49 8.97
N VAL A 260 -18.03 -8.50 8.82
CA VAL A 260 -18.92 -7.51 9.46
C VAL A 260 -18.83 -7.63 10.99
N GLU A 261 -18.93 -8.84 11.52
CA GLU A 261 -18.80 -9.12 12.96
C GLU A 261 -17.45 -8.66 13.50
N PHE A 262 -16.36 -8.96 12.78
CA PHE A 262 -15.03 -8.51 13.16
C PHE A 262 -14.91 -6.99 13.19
N ILE A 263 -15.38 -6.30 12.15
CA ILE A 263 -15.34 -4.83 12.10
C ILE A 263 -16.19 -4.21 13.22
N GLN A 264 -17.34 -4.79 13.55
CA GLN A 264 -18.20 -4.29 14.64
C GLN A 264 -17.55 -4.45 16.01
N ASN A 265 -16.87 -5.56 16.25
CA ASN A 265 -16.29 -5.89 17.56
C ASN A 265 -14.87 -5.36 17.76
N HIS A 266 -14.07 -5.33 16.70
CA HIS A 266 -12.64 -5.06 16.71
C HIS A 266 -12.19 -3.94 15.75
N GLY A 267 -13.09 -3.42 14.90
CA GLY A 267 -12.75 -2.29 14.03
C GLY A 267 -12.34 -1.07 14.85
N SER A 268 -11.49 -0.23 14.27
CA SER A 268 -10.90 0.98 14.91
C SER A 268 -11.90 2.05 15.38
N ARG A 269 -13.20 1.74 15.49
CA ARG A 269 -14.24 2.59 16.06
C ARG A 269 -14.32 2.55 17.59
N LYS A 270 -13.55 1.70 18.28
CA LYS A 270 -13.43 1.73 19.76
C LYS A 270 -12.26 2.58 20.29
N LEU A 271 -12.00 3.71 19.63
CA LEU A 271 -11.31 4.88 20.22
C LEU A 271 -12.17 6.12 19.97
N GLN A 272 -13.40 6.08 20.44
CA GLN A 272 -14.19 7.26 20.81
C GLN A 272 -15.25 6.78 21.80
N GLU A 273 -14.81 6.59 23.05
CA GLU A 273 -15.62 7.05 24.18
C GLU A 273 -16.08 8.49 23.85
N PRO A 274 -17.33 8.90 24.17
CA PRO A 274 -17.74 10.29 24.09
C PRO A 274 -17.08 11.12 25.21
N GLY A 275 -15.76 11.08 25.29
CA GLY A 275 -14.93 11.92 26.12
C GLY A 275 -14.38 13.05 25.28
N HIS A 276 -15.05 14.21 25.36
CA HIS A 276 -14.51 15.55 25.12
C HIS A 276 -13.55 15.73 23.95
N ALA A 277 -14.04 16.38 22.89
CA ALA A 277 -13.24 16.93 21.80
C ALA A 277 -12.11 17.85 22.31
N HIS A 278 -10.96 17.27 22.67
CA HIS A 278 -9.71 17.97 22.87
C HIS A 278 -8.99 18.11 21.53
N ASN A 279 -9.56 18.94 20.66
CA ASN A 279 -8.83 19.57 19.56
C ASN A 279 -8.67 21.07 19.84
N ALA A 280 -8.45 21.43 21.11
CA ALA A 280 -8.05 22.77 21.50
C ALA A 280 -6.52 22.83 21.47
N LYS A 281 -5.96 23.33 20.38
CA LYS A 281 -4.59 23.87 20.39
C LYS A 281 -4.52 24.90 21.54
N TYR A 282 -3.55 24.74 22.44
CA TYR A 282 -3.41 25.49 23.69
C TYR A 282 -3.64 27.01 23.50
N LYS A 283 -4.75 27.51 24.06
CA LYS A 283 -5.15 28.92 23.98
C LYS A 283 -4.48 29.70 25.12
N ILE A 284 -3.21 30.09 24.93
CA ILE A 284 -2.35 30.70 25.97
C ILE A 284 -2.44 32.24 26.07
N SER A 285 -3.25 32.89 25.23
CA SER A 285 -3.49 34.34 25.30
C SER A 285 -4.87 34.71 24.75
N MET A 286 -5.44 35.83 25.23
CA MET A 286 -6.77 36.30 24.82
C MET A 286 -6.81 36.76 23.36
N CYS A 287 -7.92 36.48 22.69
CA CYS A 287 -8.13 36.84 21.30
C CYS A 287 -8.38 38.33 21.14
N ARG A 288 -7.39 39.01 20.56
CA ARG A 288 -7.42 40.45 20.32
C ARG A 288 -8.60 40.91 19.45
N ASP A 289 -9.01 40.10 18.47
CA ASP A 289 -10.13 40.43 17.58
C ASP A 289 -11.46 40.45 18.34
N LEU A 290 -11.68 39.50 19.26
CA LEU A 290 -12.86 39.47 20.10
C LEU A 290 -12.87 40.67 21.06
N THR A 291 -11.74 40.98 21.69
CA THR A 291 -11.64 42.10 22.64
C THR A 291 -11.86 43.45 21.97
N LEU A 292 -11.38 43.65 20.74
CA LEU A 292 -11.46 44.94 20.05
C LEU A 292 -12.76 45.14 19.25
N LYS A 293 -13.33 44.06 18.69
CA LYS A 293 -14.46 44.14 17.74
C LYS A 293 -15.73 43.45 18.26
N GLY A 294 -15.69 42.85 19.44
CA GLY A 294 -16.80 42.07 20.01
C GLY A 294 -17.10 40.76 19.26
N SER A 295 -16.37 40.44 18.19
CA SER A 295 -16.57 39.22 17.40
C SER A 295 -15.26 38.73 16.77
N CYS A 296 -15.06 37.40 16.77
CA CYS A 296 -13.89 36.78 16.15
C CYS A 296 -14.28 36.05 14.86
N PRO A 297 -13.68 36.38 13.70
CA PRO A 297 -14.00 35.72 12.43
C PRO A 297 -13.58 34.24 12.39
N ARG A 298 -12.74 33.80 13.33
CA ARG A 298 -12.26 32.40 13.43
C ARG A 298 -13.16 31.51 14.31
N GLY A 299 -14.14 32.08 15.01
CA GLY A 299 -15.10 31.33 15.83
C GLY A 299 -14.43 30.34 16.80
N THR A 300 -14.99 29.14 16.90
CA THR A 300 -14.49 28.06 17.78
C THR A 300 -13.13 27.49 17.37
N ASN A 301 -12.69 27.74 16.13
CA ASN A 301 -11.38 27.33 15.63
C ASN A 301 -10.27 28.36 15.91
N CYS A 302 -10.58 29.45 16.63
CA CYS A 302 -9.58 30.42 17.02
C CYS A 302 -8.55 29.80 17.97
N THR A 303 -7.27 30.08 17.72
CA THR A 303 -6.15 29.59 18.56
C THR A 303 -5.89 30.46 19.79
N PHE A 304 -6.71 31.50 20.00
CA PHE A 304 -6.64 32.42 21.14
C PHE A 304 -7.91 32.32 21.99
N ALA A 305 -7.81 32.59 23.29
CA ALA A 305 -8.91 32.47 24.25
C ALA A 305 -9.99 33.54 24.03
N HIS A 306 -11.26 33.12 24.04
CA HIS A 306 -12.42 33.99 23.88
C HIS A 306 -13.10 34.33 25.22
N SER A 307 -12.69 33.68 26.31
CA SER A 307 -13.07 34.03 27.68
C SER A 307 -11.92 33.76 28.64
N GLU A 308 -11.99 34.33 29.84
CA GLU A 308 -11.03 34.10 30.92
C GLU A 308 -11.05 32.62 31.36
N GLU A 309 -12.20 31.97 31.36
CA GLU A 309 -12.36 30.53 31.61
C GLU A 309 -11.64 29.67 30.55
N GLU A 310 -11.65 30.08 29.27
CA GLU A 310 -10.88 29.40 28.22
C GLU A 310 -9.37 29.56 28.40
N LEU A 311 -8.92 30.65 29.01
CA LEU A 311 -7.51 30.93 29.28
C LEU A 311 -7.03 30.16 30.53
N GLU A 312 -7.77 30.25 31.64
CA GLU A 312 -7.43 29.61 32.92
C GLU A 312 -7.38 28.09 32.82
N LYS A 313 -8.26 27.49 32.02
CA LYS A 313 -8.29 26.03 31.78
C LYS A 313 -6.97 25.45 31.29
N TYR A 314 -6.10 26.27 30.68
CA TYR A 314 -4.80 25.81 30.16
C TYR A 314 -3.58 26.47 30.82
N VAL A 315 -3.73 27.61 31.50
CA VAL A 315 -2.63 28.24 32.28
C VAL A 315 -2.31 27.40 33.53
N LEU A 316 -3.32 26.79 34.18
CA LEU A 316 -3.13 25.89 35.33
C LEU A 316 -2.37 24.58 34.98
N VAL A 317 -2.45 24.15 33.72
CA VAL A 317 -1.76 22.94 33.21
C VAL A 317 -0.25 23.18 33.09
N LEU A 318 0.20 24.40 32.81
CA LEU A 318 1.64 24.72 32.73
C LEU A 318 2.28 24.89 34.11
N LEU A 319 1.54 25.41 35.09
CA LEU A 319 2.05 25.56 36.47
C LEU A 319 2.16 24.22 37.21
N THR A 320 1.37 23.21 36.82
CA THR A 320 1.43 21.86 37.42
C THR A 320 2.50 20.96 36.77
N VAL A 321 2.95 21.26 35.54
CA VAL A 321 4.02 20.51 34.85
C VAL A 321 5.41 21.11 35.11
N GLY A 322 5.50 22.31 35.69
CA GLY A 322 6.76 23.02 36.00
C GLY A 322 7.42 22.70 37.35
N VAL A 323 6.95 21.69 38.10
CA VAL A 323 7.56 21.27 39.38
C VAL A 323 7.81 19.76 39.38
N THR A 324 8.72 19.32 38.50
CA THR A 324 9.52 18.11 38.71
C THR A 324 10.82 18.29 37.94
N TYR A 325 11.94 18.14 38.66
CA TYR A 325 13.33 18.29 38.25
C TYR A 325 13.70 17.65 36.91
#